data_AF-A0A430RLV9-F1
#
_entry.id   AF-A0A430RLV9-F1
#
_cell.length_a   1.000
_cell.length_b   1.000
_cell.length_c   1.000
_cell.angle_alpha   90.00
_cell.angle_beta   90.00
_cell.angle_gamma   90.00
#
_symmetry.space_group_name_H-M   'P 1'
#
loop_
_entity.id
_entity.type
_entity.pdbx_description
1 polymer ?
#
loop_
_entity_poly.entity_id
_entity_poly.type
_entity_poly.pdbx_seq_one_letter_code
_entity_poly.pdbx_strand_id
1 'polypeptide(L)'
;MMTVQDGENRALAWVRRLLQQTLAETPEDDPRHQALQDLLALAEEKGLEAGPLRLLLLLAALGRRYLRERFGPKAARKAGQAVFHLPVDLVASFLGVHRTTVWRWAAPLEEAGLIRSKTHVATAVRGGEAQNLNTGTVWAVRLKPGRARFEHGDLTHPWRDMAKDLEEGRTAFRVIYPKGKRRKKGDQTERLRPERVSLELLVKWTLGIREVPALDFLRPAPTENPTIEAAFLLAEMEAQDRPTVIDLLSERMAHELGDPHSRRFYAGLLWKVVEGKLSPHALVHAYHRARAAVREGYARRGGAFLQHLLEAAA
;
A
#
# COMPACT_ATOMS: atom_id res chain seq x y z
N MET A 1 -9.88 -12.68 18.74
CA MET A 1 -9.26 -11.39 18.40
C MET A 1 -7.79 -11.48 18.79
N MET A 2 -6.85 -11.39 17.83
CA MET A 2 -5.43 -11.23 18.17
C MET A 2 -5.20 -9.77 18.59
N THR A 3 -4.49 -9.54 19.70
CA THR A 3 -4.14 -8.18 20.13
C THR A 3 -2.95 -7.67 19.30
N VAL A 4 -2.76 -6.35 19.22
CA VAL A 4 -1.59 -5.73 18.54
C VAL A 4 -0.29 -6.25 19.14
N GLN A 5 -0.27 -6.45 20.46
CA GLN A 5 0.88 -6.93 21.22
C GLN A 5 1.24 -8.39 20.86
N ASP A 6 0.25 -9.24 20.61
CA ASP A 6 0.48 -10.61 20.11
C ASP A 6 1.14 -10.61 18.71
N GLY A 7 0.76 -9.65 17.87
CA GLY A 7 1.33 -9.45 16.54
C GLY A 7 2.80 -9.03 16.58
N GLU A 8 3.13 -8.05 17.43
CA GLU A 8 4.50 -7.55 17.63
C GLU A 8 5.41 -8.62 18.23
N ASN A 9 4.94 -9.34 19.25
CA ASN A 9 5.66 -10.45 19.86
C ASN A 9 6.01 -11.54 18.84
N ARG A 10 5.05 -11.89 17.97
CA ARG A 10 5.29 -12.89 16.91
C ARG A 10 6.28 -12.40 15.86
N ALA A 11 6.20 -11.12 15.48
CA ALA A 11 7.12 -10.53 14.51
C ALA A 11 8.56 -10.48 15.04
N LEU A 12 8.74 -10.05 16.29
CA LEU A 12 10.04 -10.03 16.94
C LEU A 12 10.60 -11.45 17.12
N ALA A 13 9.78 -12.41 17.53
CA ALA A 13 10.18 -13.81 17.65
C ALA A 13 10.63 -14.40 16.31
N TRP A 14 9.99 -14.00 15.19
CA TRP A 14 10.44 -14.40 13.86
C TRP A 14 11.80 -13.80 13.50
N VAL A 15 12.02 -12.50 13.76
CA VAL A 15 13.31 -11.83 13.51
C VAL A 15 14.43 -12.48 14.32
N ARG A 16 14.24 -12.65 15.64
CA ARG A 16 15.23 -13.28 16.53
C ARG A 16 15.60 -14.69 16.05
N ARG A 17 14.60 -15.49 15.68
CA ARG A 17 14.83 -16.85 15.15
C ARG A 17 15.65 -16.82 13.86
N LEU A 18 15.32 -15.92 12.93
CA LEU A 18 16.09 -15.79 11.69
C LEU A 18 17.54 -15.41 11.98
N LEU A 19 17.78 -14.44 12.87
CA LEU A 19 19.13 -14.02 13.26
C LEU A 19 19.91 -15.16 13.91
N GLN A 20 19.35 -15.82 14.92
CA GLN A 20 19.98 -16.93 15.63
C GLN A 20 20.35 -18.09 14.71
N GLN A 21 19.42 -18.49 13.82
CA GLN A 21 19.68 -19.58 12.88
C GLN A 21 20.72 -19.18 11.83
N THR A 22 20.66 -17.94 11.33
CA THR A 22 21.67 -17.45 10.37
C THR A 22 23.06 -17.36 11.00
N LEU A 23 23.13 -16.92 12.27
CA LEU A 23 24.36 -16.87 13.04
C LEU A 23 24.93 -18.28 13.27
N ALA A 24 24.10 -19.24 13.68
CA ALA A 24 24.52 -20.62 13.89
C ALA A 24 25.03 -21.31 12.59
N GLU A 25 24.51 -20.92 11.43
CA GLU A 25 24.96 -21.41 10.12
C GLU A 25 26.17 -20.63 9.56
N THR A 26 26.59 -19.53 10.19
CA THR A 26 27.66 -18.66 9.72
C THR A 26 28.95 -18.93 10.49
N PRO A 27 30.06 -19.32 9.82
CA PRO A 27 31.35 -19.54 10.47
C PRO A 27 31.80 -18.34 11.31
N GLU A 28 32.54 -18.59 12.41
CA GLU A 28 33.02 -17.54 13.32
C GLU A 28 34.00 -16.56 12.66
N ASP A 29 34.73 -17.02 11.65
CA ASP A 29 35.68 -16.23 10.87
C ASP A 29 35.02 -15.43 9.73
N ASP A 30 33.74 -15.68 9.43
CA ASP A 30 33.00 -14.90 8.43
C ASP A 30 32.72 -13.49 8.98
N PRO A 31 33.06 -12.40 8.24
CA PRO A 31 32.84 -11.02 8.71
C PRO A 31 31.38 -10.70 9.04
N ARG A 32 30.42 -11.49 8.55
CA ARG A 32 29.00 -11.36 8.88
C ARG A 32 28.66 -11.79 10.31
N HIS A 33 29.50 -12.60 10.94
CA HIS A 33 29.25 -13.18 12.26
C HIS A 33 29.06 -12.09 13.32
N GLN A 34 29.96 -11.10 13.37
CA GLN A 34 29.83 -9.96 14.28
C GLN A 34 28.57 -9.13 14.01
N ALA A 35 28.30 -8.82 12.73
CA ALA A 35 27.10 -8.03 12.36
C ALA A 35 25.79 -8.74 12.76
N LEU A 36 25.75 -10.08 12.69
CA LEU A 36 24.62 -10.87 13.14
C LEU A 36 24.47 -10.86 14.68
N GLN A 37 25.58 -10.92 15.42
CA GLN A 37 25.58 -10.78 16.88
C GLN A 37 25.07 -9.39 17.31
N ASP A 38 25.58 -8.33 16.67
CA ASP A 38 25.17 -6.94 16.96
C ASP A 38 23.68 -6.72 16.70
N LEU A 39 23.14 -7.27 15.61
CA LEU A 39 21.71 -7.21 15.31
C LEU A 39 20.87 -8.02 16.30
N LEU A 40 21.39 -9.15 16.80
CA LEU A 40 20.70 -9.96 17.82
C LEU A 40 20.64 -9.21 19.15
N ALA A 41 21.76 -8.63 19.60
CA ALA A 41 21.82 -7.78 20.78
C ALA A 41 20.86 -6.59 20.66
N LEU A 42 20.84 -5.93 19.48
CA LEU A 42 19.90 -4.86 19.19
C LEU A 42 18.43 -5.30 19.28
N ALA A 43 18.12 -6.53 18.86
CA ALA A 43 16.79 -7.12 18.97
C ALA A 43 16.39 -7.45 20.42
N GLU A 44 17.36 -7.74 21.28
CA GLU A 44 17.17 -7.99 22.70
C GLU A 44 16.95 -6.68 23.47
N GLU A 45 17.77 -5.67 23.19
CA GLU A 45 17.72 -4.36 23.85
C GLU A 45 16.49 -3.55 23.44
N LYS A 46 16.22 -3.43 22.12
CA LYS A 46 15.24 -2.46 21.59
C LYS A 46 14.06 -3.09 20.86
N GLY A 47 14.05 -4.42 20.69
CA GLY A 47 12.97 -5.12 20.01
C GLY A 47 12.64 -4.52 18.64
N LEU A 48 11.35 -4.29 18.36
CA LEU A 48 10.90 -3.68 17.10
C LEU A 48 11.00 -2.15 17.08
N GLU A 49 11.50 -1.49 18.11
CA GLU A 49 11.82 -0.06 18.04
C GLU A 49 13.13 0.18 17.26
N ALA A 50 13.98 -0.85 17.17
CA ALA A 50 15.20 -0.84 16.37
C ALA A 50 14.91 -0.68 14.88
N GLY A 51 15.38 0.43 14.31
CA GLY A 51 15.24 0.77 12.90
C GLY A 51 15.61 -0.32 11.89
N PRO A 52 16.82 -0.93 11.97
CA PRO A 52 17.21 -2.04 11.12
C PRO A 52 16.22 -3.21 11.17
N LEU A 53 15.71 -3.55 12.35
CA LEU A 53 14.79 -4.68 12.51
C LEU A 53 13.39 -4.37 11.95
N ARG A 54 12.94 -3.11 12.07
CA ARG A 54 11.71 -2.64 11.41
C ARG A 54 11.82 -2.73 9.89
N LEU A 55 12.97 -2.32 9.34
CA LEU A 55 13.23 -2.39 7.91
C LEU A 55 13.26 -3.84 7.43
N LEU A 56 13.99 -4.72 8.11
CA LEU A 56 14.05 -6.15 7.79
C LEU A 56 12.66 -6.79 7.81
N LEU A 57 11.87 -6.52 8.85
CA LEU A 57 10.53 -7.04 9.00
C LEU A 57 9.62 -6.57 7.86
N LEU A 58 9.64 -5.28 7.53
CA LEU A 58 8.86 -4.71 6.42
C LEU A 58 9.24 -5.37 5.10
N LEU A 59 10.52 -5.41 4.76
CA LEU A 59 11.02 -5.98 3.51
C LEU A 59 10.71 -7.48 3.41
N ALA A 60 10.84 -8.23 4.51
CA ALA A 60 10.50 -9.65 4.54
C ALA A 60 8.98 -9.89 4.40
N ALA A 61 8.15 -9.06 5.02
CA ALA A 61 6.70 -9.11 4.87
C ALA A 61 6.27 -8.82 3.43
N LEU A 62 6.85 -7.79 2.80
CA LEU A 62 6.64 -7.46 1.40
C LEU A 62 7.12 -8.58 0.48
N GLY A 63 8.29 -9.16 0.74
CA GLY A 63 8.81 -10.29 -0.02
C GLY A 63 7.91 -11.52 0.04
N ARG A 64 7.39 -11.87 1.22
CA ARG A 64 6.42 -12.98 1.38
C ARG A 64 5.12 -12.71 0.62
N ARG A 65 4.59 -11.48 0.69
CA ARG A 65 3.38 -11.09 -0.05
C ARG A 65 3.63 -11.13 -1.56
N TYR A 66 4.72 -10.53 -2.03
CA TYR A 66 5.15 -10.58 -3.43
C TYR A 66 5.20 -12.02 -3.97
N LEU A 67 5.89 -12.91 -3.25
CA LEU A 67 5.99 -14.32 -3.63
C LEU A 67 4.62 -15.03 -3.64
N ARG A 68 3.76 -14.71 -2.67
CA ARG A 68 2.41 -15.28 -2.59
C ARG A 68 1.54 -14.83 -3.76
N GLU A 69 1.51 -13.54 -4.07
CA GLU A 69 0.67 -13.02 -5.15
C GLU A 69 1.18 -13.47 -6.52
N ARG A 70 2.51 -13.55 -6.71
CA ARG A 70 3.09 -13.88 -8.02
C ARG A 70 3.22 -15.37 -8.30
N PHE A 71 3.46 -16.18 -7.26
CA PHE A 71 3.79 -17.61 -7.41
C PHE A 71 2.97 -18.52 -6.48
N GLY A 72 2.00 -17.97 -5.76
CA GLY A 72 1.10 -18.71 -4.87
C GLY A 72 1.63 -18.94 -3.46
N PRO A 73 0.77 -19.44 -2.55
CA PRO A 73 1.07 -19.53 -1.11
C PRO A 73 2.20 -20.51 -0.77
N LYS A 74 2.44 -21.54 -1.60
CA LYS A 74 3.54 -22.49 -1.39
C LYS A 74 4.91 -21.82 -1.60
N ALA A 75 5.03 -20.90 -2.57
CA ALA A 75 6.28 -20.20 -2.87
C ALA A 75 6.73 -19.33 -1.68
N ALA A 76 5.80 -18.55 -1.10
CA ALA A 76 6.08 -17.70 0.07
C ALA A 76 6.55 -18.47 1.33
N ARG A 77 6.22 -19.77 1.44
CA ARG A 77 6.66 -20.64 2.53
C ARG A 77 8.00 -21.33 2.24
N LYS A 78 8.22 -21.73 0.99
CA LYS A 78 9.41 -22.51 0.60
C LYS A 78 10.62 -21.63 0.31
N ALA A 79 10.42 -20.46 -0.29
CA ALA A 79 11.50 -19.58 -0.71
C ALA A 79 12.40 -19.17 0.47
N GLY A 80 13.72 -19.25 0.26
CA GLY A 80 14.71 -18.74 1.21
C GLY A 80 14.93 -17.23 1.08
N GLN A 81 14.63 -16.67 -0.09
CA GLN A 81 14.82 -15.26 -0.44
C GLN A 81 13.65 -14.77 -1.29
N ALA A 82 13.34 -13.48 -1.20
CA ALA A 82 12.55 -12.77 -2.20
C ALA A 82 13.41 -11.70 -2.87
N VAL A 83 13.23 -11.51 -4.17
CA VAL A 83 13.82 -10.40 -4.93
C VAL A 83 12.71 -9.61 -5.59
N PHE A 84 12.70 -8.29 -5.38
CA PHE A 84 11.69 -7.41 -5.95
C PHE A 84 12.23 -5.98 -6.07
N HIS A 85 11.65 -5.21 -6.98
CA HIS A 85 11.92 -3.78 -7.12
C HIS A 85 10.96 -2.94 -6.28
N LEU A 86 11.50 -2.02 -5.49
CA LEU A 86 10.73 -1.04 -4.73
C LEU A 86 11.56 0.24 -4.49
N PRO A 87 11.06 1.43 -4.87
CA PRO A 87 11.76 2.68 -4.57
C PRO A 87 11.96 2.92 -3.07
N VAL A 88 13.19 3.31 -2.69
CA VAL A 88 13.54 3.61 -1.29
C VAL A 88 12.69 4.72 -0.68
N ASP A 89 12.24 5.69 -1.48
CA ASP A 89 11.38 6.78 -1.00
C ASP A 89 10.00 6.28 -0.53
N LEU A 90 9.46 5.20 -1.13
CA LEU A 90 8.20 4.60 -0.69
C LEU A 90 8.38 3.83 0.63
N VAL A 91 9.50 3.12 0.77
CA VAL A 91 9.89 2.45 2.03
C VAL A 91 10.04 3.49 3.15
N ALA A 92 10.73 4.59 2.86
CA ALA A 92 10.95 5.69 3.81
C ALA A 92 9.63 6.35 4.23
N SER A 93 8.74 6.64 3.27
CA SER A 93 7.40 7.17 3.53
C SER A 93 6.59 6.25 4.45
N PHE A 94 6.55 4.94 4.18
CA PHE A 94 5.81 3.99 5.02
C PHE A 94 6.30 3.95 6.47
N LEU A 95 7.63 3.95 6.63
CA LEU A 95 8.30 3.92 7.93
C LEU A 95 8.26 5.28 8.65
N GLY A 96 7.86 6.35 7.97
CA GLY A 96 7.80 7.71 8.51
C GLY A 96 9.19 8.32 8.74
N VAL A 97 10.18 7.93 7.94
CA VAL A 97 11.59 8.37 8.09
C VAL A 97 12.13 8.97 6.79
N HIS A 98 13.30 9.61 6.87
CA HIS A 98 13.99 10.09 5.67
C HIS A 98 14.67 8.92 4.93
N ARG A 99 14.79 9.00 3.60
CA ARG A 99 15.47 7.97 2.78
C ARG A 99 16.89 7.64 3.26
N THR A 100 17.63 8.64 3.76
CA THR A 100 18.97 8.44 4.33
C THR A 100 18.94 7.55 5.56
N THR A 101 17.89 7.63 6.36
CA THR A 101 17.68 6.75 7.51
C THR A 101 17.48 5.31 7.06
N VAL A 102 16.74 5.08 5.97
CA VAL A 102 16.60 3.74 5.37
C VAL A 102 17.95 3.18 4.93
N TRP A 103 18.81 3.98 4.30
CA TRP A 103 20.16 3.55 3.93
C TRP A 103 21.03 3.20 5.15
N ARG A 104 20.96 4.01 6.21
CA ARG A 104 21.66 3.73 7.48
C ARG A 104 21.15 2.45 8.14
N TRP A 105 19.84 2.18 8.05
CA TRP A 105 19.25 0.95 8.57
C TRP A 105 19.56 -0.28 7.70
N ALA A 106 19.75 -0.08 6.39
CA ALA A 106 20.09 -1.13 5.45
C ALA A 106 21.55 -1.61 5.61
N ALA A 107 22.49 -0.71 5.90
CA ALA A 107 23.91 -1.03 6.04
C ALA A 107 24.21 -2.24 6.96
N PRO A 108 23.80 -2.26 8.25
CA PRO A 108 24.06 -3.41 9.11
C PRO A 108 23.34 -4.69 8.65
N LEU A 109 22.20 -4.56 7.96
CA LEU A 109 21.49 -5.71 7.39
C LEU A 109 22.22 -6.30 6.17
N GLU A 110 22.88 -5.45 5.37
CA GLU A 110 23.73 -5.88 4.25
C GLU A 110 25.03 -6.51 4.75
N GLU A 111 25.65 -5.91 5.77
CA GLU A 111 26.82 -6.46 6.46
C GLU A 111 26.52 -7.82 7.07
N ALA A 112 25.35 -8.03 7.68
CA ALA A 112 24.90 -9.34 8.16
C ALA A 112 24.49 -10.30 7.02
N GLY A 113 24.40 -9.83 5.78
CA GLY A 113 23.96 -10.61 4.62
C GLY A 113 22.47 -10.96 4.60
N LEU A 114 21.64 -10.29 5.41
CA LEU A 114 20.19 -10.52 5.48
C LEU A 114 19.44 -9.85 4.34
N ILE A 115 19.98 -8.74 3.84
CA ILE A 115 19.49 -8.09 2.63
C ILE A 115 20.64 -7.79 1.68
N ARG A 116 20.30 -7.49 0.44
CA ARG A 116 21.17 -6.82 -0.51
C ARG A 116 20.35 -5.84 -1.33
N SER A 117 20.86 -4.65 -1.54
CA SER A 117 20.18 -3.62 -2.30
C SER A 117 21.04 -3.14 -3.46
N LYS A 118 20.40 -2.81 -4.59
CA LYS A 118 21.08 -2.16 -5.71
C LYS A 118 20.14 -1.17 -6.37
N THR A 119 20.63 0.03 -6.63
CA THR A 119 19.89 1.04 -7.40
C THR A 119 19.60 0.49 -8.80
N HIS A 120 18.32 0.51 -9.19
CA HIS A 120 17.89 0.14 -10.53
C HIS A 120 17.80 1.40 -11.39
N VAL A 121 18.47 1.37 -12.54
CA VAL A 121 18.53 2.49 -13.48
C VAL A 121 17.85 2.04 -14.77
N ALA A 122 17.00 2.89 -15.32
CA ALA A 122 16.44 2.71 -16.66
C ALA A 122 16.68 3.97 -17.48
N THR A 123 16.88 3.78 -18.77
CA THR A 123 16.99 4.89 -19.73
C THR A 123 15.59 5.33 -20.12
N ALA A 124 15.33 6.64 -20.06
CA ALA A 124 14.08 7.24 -20.52
C ALA A 124 14.37 8.55 -21.26
N VAL A 125 13.53 8.90 -22.23
CA VAL A 125 13.63 10.19 -22.92
C VAL A 125 12.95 11.26 -22.08
N ARG A 126 13.67 12.31 -21.72
CA ARG A 126 13.15 13.45 -20.96
C ARG A 126 13.59 14.74 -21.64
N GLY A 127 12.62 15.53 -22.10
CA GLY A 127 12.91 16.78 -22.82
C GLY A 127 13.60 16.57 -24.17
N GLY A 128 13.37 15.43 -24.83
CA GLY A 128 13.97 15.09 -26.13
C GLY A 128 15.29 14.32 -26.05
N GLU A 129 15.90 14.18 -24.88
CA GLU A 129 17.18 13.49 -24.69
C GLU A 129 17.06 12.20 -23.87
N ALA A 130 17.82 11.17 -24.24
CA ALA A 130 17.92 9.93 -23.47
C ALA A 130 18.72 10.15 -22.18
N GLN A 131 18.12 9.87 -21.03
CA GLN A 131 18.73 10.04 -19.72
C GLN A 131 18.60 8.75 -18.89
N ASN A 132 19.65 8.42 -18.16
CA ASN A 132 19.63 7.33 -17.19
C ASN A 132 19.01 7.81 -15.89
N LEU A 133 17.83 7.28 -15.57
CA LEU A 133 17.05 7.67 -14.39
C LEU A 133 17.05 6.55 -13.35
N ASN A 134 17.23 6.94 -12.10
CA ASN A 134 16.98 6.05 -10.97
C ASN A 134 15.48 5.75 -10.90
N THR A 135 15.14 4.48 -11.03
CA THR A 135 13.75 4.01 -11.03
C THR A 135 13.33 3.41 -9.70
N GLY A 136 14.28 3.18 -8.80
CA GLY A 136 14.08 2.59 -7.48
C GLY A 136 15.25 1.69 -7.10
N THR A 137 14.97 0.71 -6.24
CA THR A 137 15.98 -0.19 -5.68
C THR A 137 15.50 -1.62 -5.84
N VAL A 138 16.37 -2.51 -6.34
CA VAL A 138 16.15 -3.95 -6.27
C VAL A 138 16.60 -4.41 -4.90
N TRP A 139 15.70 -5.09 -4.18
CA TRP A 139 15.95 -5.65 -2.85
C TRP A 139 15.97 -7.17 -2.95
N ALA A 140 17.07 -7.79 -2.56
CA ALA A 140 17.12 -9.21 -2.21
C ALA A 140 17.02 -9.34 -0.69
N VAL A 141 16.06 -10.13 -0.20
CA VAL A 141 15.71 -10.18 1.22
C VAL A 141 15.62 -11.63 1.68
N ARG A 142 16.36 -11.99 2.73
CA ARG A 142 16.28 -13.32 3.34
C ARG A 142 14.98 -13.53 4.10
N LEU A 143 14.35 -14.67 3.83
CA LEU A 143 13.15 -15.15 4.50
C LEU A 143 13.43 -16.38 5.38
N LYS A 144 14.61 -16.97 5.19
CA LYS A 144 15.20 -18.12 5.88
C LYS A 144 16.72 -17.90 6.03
N PRO A 145 17.38 -18.65 6.93
CA PRO A 145 18.82 -18.56 7.12
C PRO A 145 19.64 -18.61 5.83
N GLY A 146 20.80 -17.93 5.85
CA GLY A 146 21.73 -17.83 4.74
C GLY A 146 22.01 -16.39 4.29
N ARG A 147 22.66 -16.25 3.13
CA ARG A 147 23.15 -14.96 2.60
C ARG A 147 22.31 -14.46 1.42
N ALA A 148 21.95 -13.18 1.42
CA ALA A 148 21.26 -12.51 0.33
C ALA A 148 22.19 -12.35 -0.88
N ARG A 149 21.67 -12.65 -2.07
CA ARG A 149 22.44 -12.61 -3.33
C ARG A 149 21.53 -12.24 -4.48
N PHE A 150 22.09 -11.50 -5.44
CA PHE A 150 21.45 -11.26 -6.71
C PHE A 150 21.91 -12.32 -7.70
N GLU A 151 20.97 -12.81 -8.49
CA GLU A 151 21.25 -13.51 -9.72
C GLU A 151 21.44 -12.50 -10.86
N HIS A 152 22.06 -12.92 -11.97
CA HIS A 152 22.26 -12.04 -13.12
C HIS A 152 20.90 -11.50 -13.64
N GLY A 153 19.89 -12.37 -13.70
CA GLY A 153 18.54 -12.00 -14.11
C GLY A 153 17.88 -10.96 -13.22
N ASP A 154 18.17 -10.94 -11.92
CA ASP A 154 17.62 -9.93 -10.99
C ASP A 154 18.07 -8.51 -11.34
N LEU A 155 19.24 -8.37 -11.96
CA LEU A 155 19.84 -7.08 -12.28
C LEU A 155 19.55 -6.61 -13.70
N THR A 156 19.22 -7.54 -14.60
CA THR A 156 18.88 -7.25 -16.00
C THR A 156 17.37 -7.25 -16.26
N HIS A 157 16.56 -7.74 -15.32
CA HIS A 157 15.11 -7.74 -15.45
C HIS A 157 14.56 -6.31 -15.59
N PRO A 158 13.66 -6.04 -16.56
CA PRO A 158 13.05 -4.74 -16.77
C PRO A 158 11.99 -4.45 -15.70
N TRP A 159 12.43 -4.21 -14.46
CA TRP A 159 11.55 -4.04 -13.29
C TRP A 159 10.55 -2.88 -13.41
N ARG A 160 10.85 -1.89 -14.25
CA ARG A 160 10.07 -0.66 -14.38
C ARG A 160 10.29 0.01 -15.72
N ASP A 161 9.20 0.36 -16.39
CA ASP A 161 9.21 1.23 -17.55
C ASP A 161 9.10 2.69 -17.08
N MET A 162 10.25 3.36 -17.00
CA MET A 162 10.31 4.73 -16.51
C MET A 162 9.74 5.75 -17.49
N ALA A 163 9.81 5.46 -18.80
CA ALA A 163 9.25 6.35 -19.81
C ALA A 163 7.72 6.39 -19.69
N LYS A 164 7.10 5.22 -19.65
CA LYS A 164 5.65 5.08 -19.44
C LYS A 164 5.21 5.65 -18.10
N ASP A 165 5.96 5.43 -17.03
CA ASP A 165 5.62 5.98 -15.72
C ASP A 165 5.74 7.51 -15.65
N LEU A 166 6.63 8.13 -16.44
CA LEU A 166 6.70 9.58 -16.54
C LEU A 166 5.50 10.14 -17.30
N GLU A 167 5.15 9.52 -18.43
CA GLU A 167 4.00 9.87 -19.26
C GLU A 167 2.69 9.76 -18.47
N GLU A 168 2.44 8.62 -17.84
CA GLU A 168 1.23 8.34 -17.06
C GLU A 168 1.27 8.97 -15.67
N GLY A 169 2.39 9.58 -15.27
CA GLY A 169 2.54 10.16 -13.94
C GLY A 169 2.64 9.15 -12.80
N ARG A 170 3.00 7.91 -13.08
CA ARG A 170 3.07 6.81 -12.13
C ARG A 170 4.41 6.75 -11.40
N THR A 171 4.80 7.87 -10.79
CA THR A 171 6.10 8.01 -10.10
C THR A 171 5.96 7.93 -8.59
N ALA A 172 6.97 7.35 -7.92
CA ALA A 172 7.04 7.35 -6.46
C ALA A 172 6.98 8.77 -5.87
N PHE A 173 7.50 9.76 -6.61
CA PHE A 173 7.37 11.17 -6.24
C PHE A 173 5.91 11.62 -6.16
N ARG A 174 5.09 11.31 -7.17
CA ARG A 174 3.66 11.68 -7.17
C ARG A 174 2.87 10.91 -6.10
N VAL A 175 3.32 9.72 -5.71
CA VAL A 175 2.75 8.99 -4.57
C VAL A 175 2.98 9.74 -3.25
N ILE A 176 4.23 10.16 -2.97
CA ILE A 176 4.59 10.72 -1.66
C ILE A 176 4.41 12.24 -1.57
N TYR A 177 4.48 12.94 -2.71
CA TYR A 177 4.23 14.38 -2.82
C TYR A 177 3.15 14.65 -3.84
N PRO A 178 1.92 14.22 -3.55
CA PRO A 178 0.81 14.40 -4.45
C PRO A 178 0.69 15.87 -4.88
N LYS A 179 0.62 16.77 -3.89
CA LYS A 179 0.44 18.22 -4.11
C LYS A 179 1.76 18.94 -4.42
N GLY A 180 2.79 18.20 -4.80
CA GLY A 180 4.16 18.69 -4.93
C GLY A 180 4.89 18.81 -3.58
N LYS A 181 6.17 19.17 -3.63
CA LYS A 181 7.04 19.31 -2.42
C LYS A 181 6.90 20.65 -1.72
N ARG A 182 6.30 21.64 -2.37
CA ARG A 182 6.27 23.02 -1.92
C ARG A 182 4.92 23.64 -2.25
N ARG A 183 4.38 24.41 -1.31
CA ARG A 183 3.19 25.24 -1.51
C ARG A 183 3.59 26.70 -1.30
N LYS A 184 3.21 27.58 -2.22
CA LYS A 184 3.34 29.03 -2.03
C LYS A 184 2.10 29.57 -1.31
N LYS A 185 2.30 30.40 -0.30
CA LYS A 185 1.26 31.15 0.40
C LYS A 185 1.76 32.60 0.55
N GLY A 186 1.38 33.46 -0.39
CA GLY A 186 2.02 34.78 -0.55
C GLY A 186 3.49 34.64 -0.94
N ASP A 187 4.38 35.40 -0.28
CA ASP A 187 5.83 35.35 -0.50
C ASP A 187 6.51 34.16 0.21
N GLN A 188 5.80 33.44 1.07
CA GLN A 188 6.37 32.30 1.79
C GLN A 188 6.20 31.00 1.01
N THR A 189 7.26 30.19 1.01
CA THR A 189 7.27 28.85 0.41
C THR A 189 7.35 27.80 1.51
N GLU A 190 6.25 27.11 1.77
CA GLU A 190 6.17 26.02 2.75
C GLU A 190 6.61 24.69 2.11
N ARG A 191 7.45 23.91 2.80
CA ARG A 191 7.78 22.55 2.38
C ARG A 191 6.74 21.58 2.92
N LEU A 192 6.08 20.86 2.02
CA LEU A 192 5.09 19.86 2.40
C LEU A 192 5.78 18.60 2.93
N ARG A 193 5.15 17.97 3.93
CA ARG A 193 5.59 16.65 4.43
C ARG A 193 5.19 15.56 3.44
N PRO A 194 5.99 14.49 3.29
CA PRO A 194 5.59 13.37 2.45
C PRO A 194 4.35 12.70 3.04
N GLU A 195 3.42 12.31 2.18
CA GLU A 195 2.30 11.47 2.58
C GLU A 195 2.80 10.07 2.94
N ARG A 196 2.17 9.46 3.95
CA ARG A 196 2.49 8.12 4.43
C ARG A 196 1.77 7.09 3.56
N VAL A 197 2.52 6.26 2.86
CA VAL A 197 1.94 5.21 2.03
C VAL A 197 1.42 4.03 2.84
N SER A 198 0.43 3.33 2.31
CA SER A 198 -0.12 2.11 2.92
C SER A 198 0.73 0.87 2.57
N LEU A 199 0.60 -0.17 3.39
CA LEU A 199 1.28 -1.45 3.12
C LEU A 199 0.78 -2.08 1.81
N GLU A 200 -0.51 -1.93 1.52
CA GLU A 200 -1.11 -2.46 0.29
C GLU A 200 -0.54 -1.80 -0.97
N LEU A 201 -0.34 -0.48 -0.91
CA LEU A 201 0.32 0.24 -2.01
C LEU A 201 1.74 -0.28 -2.24
N LEU A 202 2.51 -0.52 -1.17
CA LEU A 202 3.85 -1.09 -1.30
C LEU A 202 3.83 -2.48 -1.96
N VAL A 203 2.85 -3.32 -1.65
CA VAL A 203 2.69 -4.65 -2.27
C VAL A 203 2.37 -4.51 -3.76
N LYS A 204 1.45 -3.62 -4.14
CA LYS A 204 1.18 -3.33 -5.56
C LYS A 204 2.45 -2.89 -6.29
N TRP A 205 3.24 -2.01 -5.67
CA TRP A 205 4.51 -1.57 -6.22
C TRP A 205 5.56 -2.67 -6.31
N THR A 206 5.62 -3.63 -5.39
CA THR A 206 6.54 -4.79 -5.54
C THR A 206 6.12 -5.70 -6.70
N LEU A 207 4.82 -5.75 -7.03
CA LEU A 207 4.27 -6.54 -8.12
C LEU A 207 4.37 -5.90 -9.51
N GLY A 208 4.84 -4.64 -9.60
CA GLY A 208 4.85 -3.91 -10.87
C GLY A 208 3.62 -3.05 -11.11
N ILE A 209 2.63 -3.06 -10.22
CA ILE A 209 1.41 -2.26 -10.32
C ILE A 209 1.74 -0.85 -9.79
N ARG A 210 2.01 0.09 -10.71
CA ARG A 210 2.46 1.46 -10.42
C ARG A 210 1.29 2.38 -10.08
N GLU A 211 0.50 1.99 -9.09
CA GLU A 211 -0.64 2.78 -8.64
C GLU A 211 -0.15 4.07 -7.98
N VAL A 212 -0.72 5.20 -8.38
CA VAL A 212 -0.60 6.46 -7.66
C VAL A 212 -1.96 6.72 -7.05
N PRO A 213 -2.05 6.88 -5.71
CA PRO A 213 -3.28 7.31 -5.08
C PRO A 213 -3.80 8.52 -5.84
N ALA A 214 -5.06 8.50 -6.23
CA ALA A 214 -5.64 9.53 -7.06
C ALA A 214 -5.34 10.89 -6.43
N LEU A 215 -4.42 11.59 -7.07
CA LEU A 215 -4.28 12.99 -6.92
C LEU A 215 -5.49 13.60 -7.58
N ASP A 216 -6.33 14.30 -6.82
CA ASP A 216 -7.45 15.08 -7.36
C ASP A 216 -6.96 16.20 -8.30
N PHE A 217 -6.41 15.85 -9.46
CA PHE A 217 -5.95 16.81 -10.47
C PHE A 217 -6.27 16.43 -11.91
N LEU A 218 -6.82 15.24 -12.20
CA LEU A 218 -7.43 14.93 -13.52
C LEU A 218 -8.63 13.96 -13.43
N ARG A 219 -9.22 13.82 -12.24
CA ARG A 219 -10.64 13.55 -12.15
C ARG A 219 -11.26 14.83 -11.61
N PRO A 220 -12.34 15.32 -12.21
CA PRO A 220 -13.24 16.21 -11.51
C PRO A 220 -13.58 15.55 -10.18
N ALA A 221 -13.89 16.35 -9.16
CA ALA A 221 -14.15 15.85 -7.81
C ALA A 221 -14.97 14.54 -7.82
N PRO A 222 -14.96 13.73 -6.75
CA PRO A 222 -15.82 12.53 -6.65
C PRO A 222 -17.30 12.74 -7.08
N THR A 223 -17.73 13.98 -7.30
CA THR A 223 -18.86 14.47 -8.09
C THR A 223 -18.95 14.08 -9.58
N GLU A 224 -18.03 13.39 -10.25
CA GLU A 224 -18.29 12.95 -11.66
C GLU A 224 -18.69 11.49 -11.81
N ASN A 225 -18.25 10.62 -10.89
CA ASN A 225 -18.67 9.22 -10.90
C ASN A 225 -18.45 8.54 -9.53
N PRO A 226 -19.18 8.98 -8.48
CA PRO A 226 -18.98 8.48 -7.13
C PRO A 226 -19.32 6.98 -7.03
N THR A 227 -18.55 6.23 -6.24
CA THR A 227 -18.89 4.86 -5.83
C THR A 227 -19.61 4.90 -4.48
N ILE A 228 -20.32 3.83 -4.12
CA ILE A 228 -21.10 3.77 -2.87
C ILE A 228 -20.27 4.07 -1.62
N GLU A 229 -18.96 3.81 -1.63
CA GLU A 229 -18.03 4.13 -0.55
C GLU A 229 -17.92 5.65 -0.28
N ALA A 230 -18.29 6.51 -1.22
CA ALA A 230 -18.42 7.94 -0.99
C ALA A 230 -19.44 8.27 0.13
N ALA A 231 -20.37 7.35 0.45
CA ALA A 231 -21.29 7.49 1.57
C ALA A 231 -20.57 7.69 2.93
N PHE A 232 -19.34 7.17 3.09
CA PHE A 232 -18.54 7.38 4.31
C PHE A 232 -18.11 8.83 4.51
N LEU A 233 -18.01 9.60 3.43
CA LEU A 233 -17.49 10.96 3.46
C LEU A 233 -18.61 12.01 3.41
N LEU A 234 -19.85 11.63 3.11
CA LEU A 234 -20.97 12.57 2.87
C LEU A 234 -21.21 13.55 4.04
N ALA A 235 -21.06 13.10 5.29
CA ALA A 235 -21.22 13.96 6.46
C ALA A 235 -20.09 15.00 6.61
N GLU A 236 -18.90 14.68 6.09
CA GLU A 236 -17.68 15.50 6.17
C GLU A 236 -17.52 16.42 4.94
N MET A 237 -18.29 16.20 3.87
CA MET A 237 -18.28 17.04 2.66
C MET A 237 -18.85 18.43 2.91
N GLU A 238 -18.39 19.42 2.16
CA GLU A 238 -18.95 20.78 2.14
C GLU A 238 -20.43 20.74 1.71
N ALA A 239 -21.27 21.56 2.35
CA ALA A 239 -22.72 21.52 2.15
C ALA A 239 -23.14 21.74 0.68
N GLN A 240 -22.36 22.53 -0.06
CA GLN A 240 -22.58 22.83 -1.48
C GLN A 240 -22.32 21.63 -2.42
N ASP A 241 -21.48 20.67 -2.01
CA ASP A 241 -21.08 19.53 -2.85
C ASP A 241 -21.96 18.29 -2.63
N ARG A 242 -22.64 18.22 -1.48
CA ARG A 242 -23.49 17.08 -1.09
C ARG A 242 -24.62 16.80 -2.10
N PRO A 243 -25.39 17.79 -2.59
CA PRO A 243 -26.50 17.51 -3.50
C PRO A 243 -26.07 16.80 -4.78
N THR A 244 -24.96 17.24 -5.39
CA THR A 244 -24.42 16.67 -6.63
C THR A 244 -23.96 15.23 -6.44
N VAL A 245 -23.23 14.94 -5.35
CA VAL A 245 -22.77 13.57 -5.05
C VAL A 245 -23.94 12.65 -4.72
N ILE A 246 -24.90 13.12 -3.93
CA ILE A 246 -26.10 12.34 -3.58
C ILE A 246 -26.90 12.01 -4.83
N ASP A 247 -27.06 12.97 -5.75
CA ASP A 247 -27.81 12.77 -6.97
C ASP A 247 -27.18 11.68 -7.86
N LEU A 248 -25.86 11.75 -8.07
CA LEU A 248 -25.12 10.74 -8.86
C LEU A 248 -25.08 9.36 -8.20
N LEU A 249 -24.90 9.31 -6.88
CA LEU A 249 -24.98 8.07 -6.13
C LEU A 249 -26.38 7.45 -6.25
N SER A 250 -27.42 8.26 -6.12
CA SER A 250 -28.80 7.78 -6.19
C SER A 250 -29.16 7.25 -7.57
N GLU A 251 -28.66 7.88 -8.64
CA GLU A 251 -28.80 7.41 -10.02
C GLU A 251 -28.10 6.07 -10.23
N ARG A 252 -26.86 5.98 -9.76
CA ARG A 252 -26.07 4.76 -9.85
C ARG A 252 -26.69 3.61 -9.09
N MET A 253 -27.15 3.85 -7.85
CA MET A 253 -27.81 2.83 -7.04
C MET A 253 -29.06 2.32 -7.73
N ALA A 254 -29.89 3.21 -8.28
CA ALA A 254 -31.09 2.86 -9.04
C ALA A 254 -30.79 2.03 -10.29
N HIS A 255 -29.72 2.37 -11.01
CA HIS A 255 -29.30 1.61 -12.17
C HIS A 255 -28.72 0.23 -11.80
N GLU A 256 -27.79 0.17 -10.83
CA GLU A 256 -27.13 -1.08 -10.43
C GLU A 256 -28.07 -2.08 -9.72
N LEU A 257 -29.16 -1.60 -9.10
CA LEU A 257 -30.17 -2.41 -8.43
C LEU A 257 -31.39 -2.72 -9.31
N GLY A 258 -31.37 -2.29 -10.57
CA GLY A 258 -32.41 -2.60 -11.56
C GLY A 258 -33.73 -1.88 -11.32
N ASP A 259 -33.71 -0.73 -10.64
CA ASP A 259 -34.89 0.10 -10.37
C ASP A 259 -34.65 1.61 -10.65
N PRO A 260 -34.46 2.01 -11.93
CA PRO A 260 -34.12 3.38 -12.32
C PRO A 260 -35.08 4.47 -11.82
N HIS A 261 -36.35 4.12 -11.57
CA HIS A 261 -37.37 5.05 -11.09
C HIS A 261 -37.25 5.38 -9.58
N SER A 262 -36.45 4.63 -8.82
CA SER A 262 -36.30 4.76 -7.37
C SER A 262 -35.22 5.78 -6.95
N ARG A 263 -34.71 6.62 -7.86
CA ARG A 263 -33.64 7.61 -7.57
C ARG A 263 -33.93 8.46 -6.32
N ARG A 264 -35.17 8.96 -6.17
CA ARG A 264 -35.58 9.76 -4.99
C ARG A 264 -35.52 8.98 -3.68
N PHE A 265 -35.83 7.68 -3.71
CA PHE A 265 -35.75 6.81 -2.54
C PHE A 265 -34.29 6.68 -2.06
N TYR A 266 -33.36 6.41 -2.98
CA TYR A 266 -31.93 6.30 -2.65
C TYR A 266 -31.32 7.63 -2.19
N ALA A 267 -31.68 8.74 -2.83
CA ALA A 267 -31.28 10.07 -2.39
C ALA A 267 -31.73 10.33 -0.94
N GLY A 268 -32.95 9.92 -0.58
CA GLY A 268 -33.45 10.01 0.79
C GLY A 268 -32.64 9.20 1.81
N LEU A 269 -32.16 8.00 1.45
CA LEU A 269 -31.27 7.21 2.31
C LEU A 269 -29.91 7.89 2.50
N LEU A 270 -29.34 8.45 1.45
CA LEU A 270 -28.06 9.17 1.52
C LEU A 270 -28.17 10.46 2.34
N TRP A 271 -29.29 11.18 2.26
CA TRP A 271 -29.57 12.31 3.15
C TRP A 271 -29.71 11.87 4.62
N LYS A 272 -30.32 10.72 4.90
CA LYS A 272 -30.34 10.17 6.28
C LYS A 272 -28.93 9.87 6.80
N VAL A 273 -27.98 9.51 5.93
CA VAL A 273 -26.56 9.36 6.31
C VAL A 273 -25.95 10.71 6.67
N VAL A 274 -26.17 11.75 5.87
CA VAL A 274 -25.71 13.12 6.15
C VAL A 274 -26.28 13.64 7.48
N GLU A 275 -27.55 13.34 7.76
CA GLU A 275 -28.25 13.72 8.98
C GLU A 275 -27.88 12.87 10.21
N GLY A 276 -27.04 11.84 10.05
CA GLY A 276 -26.67 10.92 11.12
C GLY A 276 -27.79 9.96 11.56
N LYS A 277 -28.90 9.90 10.81
CA LYS A 277 -30.04 9.01 11.07
C LYS A 277 -29.86 7.60 10.49
N LEU A 278 -28.87 7.42 9.63
CA LEU A 278 -28.51 6.14 9.03
C LEU A 278 -26.99 5.97 9.05
N SER A 279 -26.50 4.84 9.54
CA SER A 279 -25.06 4.56 9.51
C SER A 279 -24.58 4.37 8.06
N PRO A 280 -23.49 5.04 7.64
CA PRO A 280 -22.91 4.83 6.32
C PRO A 280 -22.43 3.37 6.15
N HIS A 281 -21.95 2.74 7.22
CA HIS A 281 -21.56 1.33 7.20
C HIS A 281 -22.76 0.41 6.91
N ALA A 282 -23.90 0.67 7.55
CA ALA A 282 -25.12 -0.11 7.34
C ALA A 282 -25.62 0.02 5.89
N LEU A 283 -25.62 1.25 5.35
CA LEU A 283 -26.03 1.52 3.97
C LEU A 283 -25.12 0.83 2.94
N VAL A 284 -23.79 0.99 3.08
CA VAL A 284 -22.81 0.40 2.15
C VAL A 284 -22.89 -1.14 2.17
N HIS A 285 -23.02 -1.74 3.35
CA HIS A 285 -23.13 -3.18 3.49
C HIS A 285 -24.44 -3.73 2.90
N ALA A 286 -25.58 -3.09 3.20
CA ALA A 286 -26.88 -3.46 2.63
C ALA A 286 -26.89 -3.32 1.09
N TYR A 287 -26.25 -2.26 0.57
CA TYR A 287 -26.11 -2.04 -0.86
C TYR A 287 -25.32 -3.15 -1.56
N HIS A 288 -24.15 -3.52 -1.05
CA HIS A 288 -23.33 -4.58 -1.64
C HIS A 288 -24.07 -5.93 -1.64
N ARG A 289 -24.80 -6.24 -0.57
CA ARG A 289 -25.64 -7.46 -0.50
C ARG A 289 -26.81 -7.42 -1.48
N ALA A 290 -27.49 -6.27 -1.61
CA ALA A 290 -28.58 -6.13 -2.55
C ALA A 290 -28.12 -6.24 -4.00
N ARG A 291 -26.98 -5.63 -4.33
CA ARG A 291 -26.37 -5.73 -5.66
C ARG A 291 -25.94 -7.16 -6.00
N ALA A 292 -25.37 -7.88 -5.04
CA ALA A 292 -25.06 -9.30 -5.21
C ALA A 292 -26.33 -10.13 -5.47
N ALA A 293 -27.38 -9.93 -4.68
CA ALA A 293 -28.66 -10.63 -4.84
C ALA A 293 -29.35 -10.34 -6.19
N VAL A 294 -29.26 -9.11 -6.69
CA VAL A 294 -29.78 -8.74 -8.04
C VAL A 294 -28.96 -9.42 -9.13
N ARG A 295 -27.62 -9.40 -9.04
CA ARG A 295 -26.73 -10.05 -10.03
C ARG A 295 -26.90 -11.56 -10.09
N GLU A 296 -27.16 -12.18 -8.94
CA GLU A 296 -27.34 -13.63 -8.82
C GLU A 296 -28.80 -14.06 -9.08
N GLY A 297 -29.72 -13.10 -9.33
CA GLY A 297 -31.13 -13.37 -9.65
C GLY A 297 -32.01 -13.70 -8.44
N TYR A 298 -31.49 -13.62 -7.22
CA TYR A 298 -32.23 -13.83 -5.96
C TYR A 298 -33.20 -12.68 -5.65
N ALA A 299 -32.94 -11.47 -6.15
CA ALA A 299 -33.81 -10.32 -5.97
C ALA A 299 -34.17 -9.67 -7.31
N ARG A 300 -35.47 -9.58 -7.60
CA ARG A 300 -36.00 -8.87 -8.78
C ARG A 300 -36.22 -7.38 -8.56
N ARG A 301 -36.33 -6.95 -7.30
CA ARG A 301 -36.53 -5.56 -6.87
C ARG A 301 -35.42 -5.18 -5.90
N GLY A 302 -34.28 -4.73 -6.42
CA GLY A 302 -33.08 -4.48 -5.62
C GLY A 302 -33.29 -3.44 -4.52
N GLY A 303 -34.04 -2.36 -4.79
CA GLY A 303 -34.36 -1.35 -3.78
C GLY A 303 -35.23 -1.85 -2.62
N ALA A 304 -36.23 -2.68 -2.90
CA ALA A 304 -37.06 -3.29 -1.85
C ALA A 304 -36.25 -4.26 -0.98
N PHE A 305 -35.34 -5.02 -1.59
CA PHE A 305 -34.46 -5.92 -0.86
C PHE A 305 -33.42 -5.15 -0.02
N LEU A 306 -32.89 -4.03 -0.54
CA LEU A 306 -32.03 -3.13 0.22
C LEU A 306 -32.76 -2.57 1.45
N GLN A 307 -34.01 -2.11 1.29
CA GLN A 307 -34.82 -1.61 2.41
C GLN A 307 -35.03 -2.68 3.48
N HIS A 308 -35.36 -3.91 3.08
CA HIS A 308 -35.49 -5.03 3.99
C HIS A 308 -34.19 -5.32 4.77
N LEU A 309 -33.03 -5.26 4.10
CA LEU A 309 -31.72 -5.44 4.74
C LEU A 309 -31.41 -4.32 5.75
N LEU A 310 -31.85 -3.10 5.49
CA LEU A 310 -31.68 -1.97 6.41
C LEU A 310 -32.59 -2.10 7.64
N GLU A 311 -33.83 -2.53 7.45
CA GLU A 311 -34.78 -2.79 8.55
C GLU A 311 -34.34 -3.95 9.44
N ALA A 312 -33.74 -5.00 8.86
CA ALA A 312 -33.19 -6.13 9.62
C ALA A 312 -31.92 -5.79 10.41
N ALA A 313 -31.28 -4.64 10.12
CA ALA A 313 -30.03 -4.19 10.74
C ALA A 313 -30.22 -3.00 11.69
N ALA A 314 -31.43 -2.44 11.77
CA ALA A 314 -31.83 -1.36 12.68
C ALA A 314 -32.26 -1.92 14.04
#